data_AF-A0A1G9FY01-F1
#
_entry.id   AF-A0A1G9FY01-F1
#
_cell.length_a   1.000
_cell.length_b   1.000
_cell.length_c   1.000
_cell.angle_alpha   90.00
_cell.angle_beta   90.00
_cell.angle_gamma   90.00
#
_symmetry.space_group_name_H-M   'P 1'
#
loop_
_entity.id
_entity.type
_entity.pdbx_description
1 polymer ?
#
loop_
_entity_poly.entity_id
_entity_poly.type
_entity_poly.pdbx_seq_one_letter_code
_entity_poly.pdbx_strand_id
1 'polypeptide(L)'
;MNPPLAHTRLAPLLVAVPFTAVVTGLFNLTEFMPGPLALLIGAAWGALVALAAAAVERRWPSAAARIEDALVFVGVIAFAFAGCGGLMAILQWQGALDSASLTGETLEAVLLPTIPYYIAVNSILEMLVIPAVVCFTRHGLRRVLVLATAALYFAMRIWTYLAFVPARMRFAEEEHATRAMTAAERAQAADDLMVDDPRWAFLLLMMIAFLVAVRLPSARPAAA
;
A
#
# COMPACT_ATOMS: atom_id res chain seq x y z
N MET A 1 19.25 -31.88 1.29
CA MET A 1 18.30 -31.94 2.42
C MET A 1 17.10 -31.08 2.08
N ASN A 2 15.93 -31.69 1.87
CA ASN A 2 14.70 -30.92 1.70
C ASN A 2 14.29 -30.34 3.06
N PRO A 3 14.12 -29.01 3.21
CA PRO A 3 13.62 -28.46 4.46
C PRO A 3 12.23 -29.05 4.74
N PRO A 4 11.89 -29.29 6.02
CA PRO A 4 10.59 -29.82 6.39
C PRO A 4 9.47 -28.94 5.82
N LEU A 5 8.62 -29.55 4.99
CA LEU A 5 7.56 -28.92 4.18
C LEU A 5 6.62 -27.99 4.98
N ALA A 6 6.53 -28.17 6.29
CA ALA A 6 5.72 -27.37 7.20
C ALA A 6 6.18 -25.90 7.31
N HIS A 7 7.49 -25.62 7.39
CA HIS A 7 7.99 -24.25 7.56
C HIS A 7 7.71 -23.36 6.34
N THR A 8 7.78 -23.93 5.13
CA THR A 8 7.46 -23.23 3.88
C THR A 8 5.98 -22.88 3.73
N ARG A 9 5.08 -23.62 4.39
CA ARG A 9 3.63 -23.40 4.30
C ARG A 9 3.13 -22.35 5.28
N LEU A 10 3.73 -22.27 6.47
CA LEU A 10 3.34 -21.32 7.52
C LEU A 10 3.97 -19.94 7.33
N ALA A 11 5.12 -19.84 6.65
CA ALA A 11 5.82 -18.57 6.51
C ALA A 11 4.97 -17.43 5.88
N PRO A 12 4.09 -17.66 4.89
CA PRO A 12 3.22 -16.59 4.40
C PRO A 12 2.13 -16.16 5.38
N LEU A 13 1.60 -17.08 6.19
CA LEU A 13 0.63 -16.73 7.26
C LEU A 13 1.25 -15.79 8.27
N LEU A 14 2.53 -16.01 8.62
CA LEU A 14 3.29 -15.17 9.55
C LEU A 14 3.52 -13.74 9.05
N VAL A 15 3.28 -13.46 7.77
CA VAL A 15 3.44 -12.13 7.17
C VAL A 15 2.09 -11.54 6.81
N ALA A 16 1.26 -12.27 6.06
CA ALA A 16 -0.04 -11.79 5.59
C ALA A 16 -1.01 -11.50 6.73
N VAL A 17 -1.05 -12.36 7.78
CA VAL A 17 -1.99 -12.17 8.90
C VAL A 17 -1.64 -10.95 9.74
N PRO A 18 -0.38 -10.75 10.22
CA PRO A 18 -0.04 -9.52 10.93
C PRO A 18 -0.21 -8.27 10.06
N PHE A 19 0.11 -8.37 8.77
CA PHE A 19 -0.08 -7.27 7.82
C PHE A 19 -1.54 -6.84 7.77
N THR A 20 -2.48 -7.75 7.49
CA THR A 20 -3.90 -7.39 7.37
C THR A 20 -4.53 -7.07 8.72
N ALA A 21 -4.09 -7.71 9.81
CA ALA A 21 -4.55 -7.39 11.15
C ALA A 21 -4.24 -5.93 11.50
N VAL A 22 -3.02 -5.46 11.25
CA VAL A 22 -2.63 -4.09 11.56
C VAL A 22 -3.17 -3.11 10.52
N VAL A 23 -2.96 -3.34 9.23
CA VAL A 23 -3.33 -2.37 8.21
C VAL A 23 -4.86 -2.31 8.04
N THR A 24 -5.49 -3.44 7.76
CA THR A 24 -6.94 -3.48 7.55
C THR A 24 -7.69 -3.42 8.87
N GLY A 25 -7.27 -4.18 9.88
CA GLY A 25 -7.93 -4.20 11.19
C GLY A 25 -7.69 -2.90 11.97
N LEU A 26 -6.46 -2.70 12.46
CA LEU A 26 -6.15 -1.59 13.38
C LEU A 26 -6.35 -0.21 12.74
N PHE A 27 -5.97 -0.01 11.48
CA PHE A 27 -6.02 1.33 10.89
C PHE A 27 -7.31 1.62 10.12
N ASN A 28 -7.90 0.65 9.40
CA ASN A 28 -9.09 0.94 8.58
C ASN A 28 -10.42 0.65 9.29
N LEU A 29 -10.49 -0.42 10.08
CA LEU A 29 -11.77 -0.87 10.65
C LEU A 29 -12.06 -0.25 12.03
N THR A 30 -11.05 0.27 12.74
CA THR A 30 -11.23 0.84 14.09
C THR A 30 -12.07 2.10 14.13
N GLU A 31 -12.19 2.80 13.00
CA GLU A 31 -13.12 3.92 12.83
C GLU A 31 -14.59 3.49 12.96
N PHE A 32 -14.91 2.23 12.67
CA PHE A 32 -16.28 1.72 12.61
C PHE A 32 -16.61 0.69 13.71
N MET A 33 -15.62 0.17 14.43
CA MET A 33 -15.83 -0.87 15.44
C MET A 33 -14.71 -0.92 16.49
N PRO A 34 -14.92 -1.60 17.64
CA PRO A 34 -13.90 -1.68 18.69
C PRO A 34 -12.60 -2.33 18.20
N GLY A 35 -11.47 -1.78 18.65
CA GLY A 35 -10.11 -2.21 18.28
C GLY A 35 -9.86 -3.72 18.25
N PRO A 36 -10.20 -4.47 19.32
CA PRO A 36 -10.01 -5.92 19.33
C PRO A 36 -10.79 -6.65 18.24
N LEU A 37 -12.03 -6.22 17.95
CA LEU A 37 -12.85 -6.83 16.90
C LEU A 37 -12.29 -6.51 15.50
N ALA A 38 -11.88 -5.27 15.29
CA ALA A 38 -11.25 -4.82 14.05
C ALA A 38 -9.98 -5.62 13.73
N LEU A 39 -9.10 -5.79 14.72
CA LEU A 39 -7.90 -6.64 14.63
C LEU A 39 -8.23 -8.09 14.28
N LEU A 40 -9.25 -8.68 14.93
CA LEU A 40 -9.69 -10.05 14.67
C LEU A 40 -10.22 -10.21 13.24
N ILE A 41 -10.99 -9.26 12.73
CA ILE A 41 -11.50 -9.29 11.35
C ILE A 41 -10.34 -9.15 10.35
N GLY A 42 -9.41 -8.23 10.58
CA GLY A 42 -8.22 -8.09 9.75
C GLY A 42 -7.36 -9.35 9.75
N ALA A 43 -7.17 -9.99 10.90
CA ALA A 43 -6.45 -11.26 11.02
C ALA A 43 -7.18 -12.41 10.31
N ALA A 44 -8.50 -12.51 10.49
CA ALA A 44 -9.35 -13.50 9.84
C ALA A 44 -9.31 -13.35 8.31
N TRP A 45 -9.30 -12.12 7.81
CA TRP A 45 -9.16 -11.84 6.39
C TRP A 45 -7.82 -12.31 5.82
N GLY A 46 -6.70 -11.99 6.48
CA GLY A 46 -5.38 -12.48 6.08
C GLY A 46 -5.28 -14.01 6.09
N ALA A 47 -5.89 -14.65 7.09
CA ALA A 47 -5.97 -16.10 7.18
C ALA A 47 -6.81 -16.68 6.03
N LEU A 48 -7.95 -16.06 5.70
CA LEU A 48 -8.79 -16.45 4.58
C LEU A 48 -8.04 -16.36 3.24
N VAL A 49 -7.32 -15.27 2.99
CA VAL A 49 -6.48 -15.11 1.78
C VAL A 49 -5.43 -16.21 1.69
N ALA A 50 -4.73 -16.51 2.80
CA ALA A 50 -3.72 -17.56 2.83
C ALA A 50 -4.31 -18.96 2.61
N LEU A 51 -5.46 -19.26 3.21
CA LEU A 51 -6.17 -20.53 3.01
C LEU A 51 -6.69 -20.67 1.57
N ALA A 52 -7.23 -19.60 0.99
CA ALA A 52 -7.66 -19.57 -0.40
C ALA A 52 -6.49 -19.80 -1.36
N ALA A 53 -5.35 -19.14 -1.13
CA ALA A 53 -4.14 -19.35 -1.92
C ALA A 53 -3.66 -20.80 -1.83
N ALA A 54 -3.63 -21.39 -0.63
CA ALA A 54 -3.27 -22.79 -0.43
C ALA A 54 -4.27 -23.76 -1.10
N ALA A 55 -5.57 -23.46 -1.08
CA ALA A 55 -6.60 -24.26 -1.73
C ALA A 55 -6.46 -24.23 -3.26
N VAL A 56 -6.23 -23.04 -3.84
CA VAL A 56 -5.98 -22.85 -5.28
C VAL A 56 -4.70 -23.57 -5.70
N GLU A 57 -3.62 -23.42 -4.94
CA GLU A 57 -2.35 -24.11 -5.18
C GLU A 57 -2.51 -25.63 -5.18
N ARG A 58 -3.27 -26.18 -4.22
CA ARG A 58 -3.52 -27.62 -4.12
C ARG A 58 -4.40 -28.14 -5.26
N ARG A 59 -5.40 -27.37 -5.69
CA ARG A 59 -6.40 -27.83 -6.66
C ARG A 59 -5.98 -27.56 -8.11
N TRP A 60 -5.29 -26.45 -8.36
CA TRP A 60 -4.92 -25.96 -9.69
C TRP A 60 -3.52 -25.31 -9.68
N PRO A 61 -2.44 -26.12 -9.65
CA PRO A 61 -1.06 -25.59 -9.57
C PRO A 61 -0.70 -24.65 -10.73
N SER A 62 -1.19 -24.94 -11.95
CA SER A 62 -0.97 -24.08 -13.12
C SER A 62 -1.71 -22.73 -13.02
N ALA A 63 -2.89 -22.70 -12.41
CA ALA A 63 -3.61 -21.46 -12.16
C ALA A 63 -2.93 -20.64 -11.07
N ALA A 64 -2.43 -21.28 -10.01
CA ALA A 64 -1.71 -20.59 -8.93
C ALA A 64 -0.48 -19.82 -9.45
N ALA A 65 0.31 -20.42 -10.35
CA ALA A 65 1.44 -19.73 -10.97
C ALA A 65 1.00 -18.52 -11.80
N ARG A 66 -0.07 -18.64 -12.59
CA ARG A 66 -0.62 -17.51 -13.36
C ARG A 66 -1.18 -16.40 -12.46
N ILE A 67 -1.81 -16.77 -11.35
CA ILE A 67 -2.30 -15.81 -10.36
C ILE A 67 -1.13 -15.09 -9.70
N GLU A 68 -0.05 -15.79 -9.36
CA GLU A 68 1.18 -15.15 -8.86
C GLU A 68 1.72 -14.11 -9.86
N ASP A 69 1.86 -14.48 -11.13
CA ASP A 69 2.31 -13.56 -12.19
C ASP A 69 1.38 -12.37 -12.35
N ALA A 70 0.06 -12.61 -12.36
CA ALA A 70 -0.93 -11.56 -12.45
C ALA A 70 -0.87 -10.63 -11.24
N LEU A 71 -0.72 -11.14 -10.03
CA LEU A 71 -0.63 -10.34 -8.80
C LEU A 71 0.63 -9.48 -8.75
N VAL A 72 1.79 -10.02 -9.14
CA VAL A 72 3.02 -9.24 -9.23
C VAL A 72 2.85 -8.12 -10.27
N PHE A 73 2.27 -8.44 -11.44
CA PHE A 73 2.02 -7.45 -12.49
C PHE A 73 1.01 -6.36 -12.06
N VAL A 74 -0.09 -6.75 -11.40
CA VAL A 74 -1.05 -5.81 -10.80
C VAL A 74 -0.35 -4.93 -9.75
N GLY A 75 0.54 -5.50 -8.95
CA GLY A 75 1.35 -4.74 -8.01
C GLY A 75 2.26 -3.72 -8.70
N VAL A 76 2.88 -4.05 -9.83
CA VAL A 76 3.65 -3.07 -10.64
C VAL A 76 2.76 -1.90 -11.05
N ILE A 77 1.59 -2.19 -11.61
CA ILE A 77 0.65 -1.15 -12.06
C ILE A 77 0.21 -0.28 -10.89
N ALA A 78 -0.16 -0.90 -9.78
CA ALA A 78 -0.66 -0.19 -8.60
C ALA A 78 0.43 0.68 -7.95
N PHE A 79 1.67 0.19 -7.85
CA PHE A 79 2.78 0.99 -7.34
C PHE A 79 3.23 2.08 -8.30
N ALA A 80 3.21 1.83 -9.61
CA ALA A 80 3.46 2.86 -10.62
C ALA A 80 2.42 3.98 -10.52
N PHE A 81 1.14 3.59 -10.42
CA PHE A 81 0.04 4.54 -10.31
C PHE A 81 0.13 5.36 -9.02
N ALA A 82 0.37 4.72 -7.88
CA ALA A 82 0.51 5.42 -6.60
C ALA A 82 1.77 6.28 -6.53
N GLY A 83 2.91 5.79 -7.03
CA GLY A 83 4.19 6.51 -7.00
C GLY A 83 4.19 7.71 -7.95
N CYS A 84 3.82 7.50 -9.22
CA CYS A 84 3.76 8.58 -10.20
C CYS A 84 2.61 9.56 -9.90
N GLY A 85 1.46 9.07 -9.46
CA GLY A 85 0.34 9.92 -9.03
C GLY A 85 0.69 10.77 -7.82
N GLY A 86 1.36 10.19 -6.82
CA GLY A 86 1.86 10.93 -5.66
C GLY A 86 2.90 11.99 -6.04
N LEU A 87 3.87 11.65 -6.90
CA LEU A 87 4.85 12.61 -7.40
C LEU A 87 4.20 13.75 -8.19
N MET A 88 3.25 13.43 -9.07
CA MET A 88 2.49 14.45 -9.80
C MET A 88 1.73 15.38 -8.84
N ALA A 89 1.09 14.83 -7.81
CA ALA A 89 0.37 15.62 -6.82
C ALA A 89 1.31 16.56 -6.05
N ILE A 90 2.50 16.08 -5.65
CA ILE A 90 3.54 16.90 -5.03
C ILE A 90 3.96 18.05 -5.94
N LEU A 91 4.28 17.77 -7.21
CA LEU A 91 4.69 18.81 -8.17
C LEU A 91 3.58 19.84 -8.43
N GLN A 92 2.32 19.39 -8.48
CA GLN A 92 1.17 20.28 -8.61
C GLN A 92 0.99 21.17 -7.38
N TRP A 93 1.13 20.62 -6.17
CA TRP A 93 1.04 21.42 -4.95
C TRP A 93 2.20 22.39 -4.80
N GLN A 94 3.44 21.99 -5.12
CA GLN A 94 4.58 22.91 -5.16
C GLN A 94 4.29 24.10 -6.07
N GLY A 95 3.87 23.83 -7.31
CA GLY A 95 3.52 24.89 -8.26
C GLY A 95 2.34 25.76 -7.80
N ALA A 96 1.34 25.17 -7.12
CA ALA A 96 0.21 25.92 -6.59
C ALA A 96 0.62 26.81 -5.40
N LEU A 97 1.45 26.31 -4.48
CA LEU A 97 1.92 27.01 -3.28
C LEU A 97 2.88 28.17 -3.60
N ASP A 98 3.51 28.15 -4.78
CA ASP A 98 4.28 29.28 -5.30
C ASP A 98 3.37 30.42 -5.81
N SER A 99 2.08 30.17 -6.03
CA SER A 99 1.14 31.18 -6.52
C SER A 99 0.69 32.14 -5.42
N ALA A 100 0.88 33.44 -5.66
CA ALA A 100 0.39 34.51 -4.77
C ALA A 100 -1.14 34.62 -4.74
N SER A 101 -1.85 34.03 -5.70
CA SER A 101 -3.32 34.06 -5.77
C SER A 101 -3.99 32.82 -5.18
N LEU A 102 -3.21 31.87 -4.63
CA LEU A 102 -3.77 30.65 -4.02
C LEU A 102 -4.62 31.01 -2.79
N THR A 103 -5.83 30.48 -2.73
CA THR A 103 -6.72 30.56 -1.56
C THR A 103 -6.81 29.19 -0.88
N GLY A 104 -7.19 29.16 0.40
CA GLY A 104 -7.41 27.89 1.11
C GLY A 104 -8.52 27.05 0.47
N GLU A 105 -9.62 27.70 0.09
CA GLU A 105 -10.75 27.06 -0.60
C GLU A 105 -10.35 26.41 -1.93
N THR A 106 -9.49 27.06 -2.72
CA THR A 106 -8.99 26.47 -3.99
C THR A 106 -8.15 25.22 -3.71
N LEU A 107 -7.30 25.28 -2.69
CA LEU A 107 -6.43 24.17 -2.31
C LEU A 107 -7.24 22.97 -1.80
N GLU A 108 -8.25 23.23 -0.97
CA GLU A 108 -9.20 22.22 -0.47
C GLU A 108 -10.01 21.58 -1.60
N ALA A 109 -10.56 22.39 -2.51
CA ALA A 109 -11.35 21.92 -3.65
C ALA A 109 -10.56 20.98 -4.58
N VAL A 110 -9.24 21.15 -4.64
CA VAL A 110 -8.33 20.25 -5.37
C VAL A 110 -7.97 19.02 -4.53
N LEU A 111 -7.83 19.16 -3.21
CA LEU A 111 -7.39 18.09 -2.31
C LEU A 111 -8.49 17.06 -2.00
N LEU A 112 -9.64 17.50 -1.49
CA LEU A 112 -10.67 16.62 -0.93
C LEU A 112 -11.17 15.54 -1.91
N PRO A 113 -11.44 15.84 -3.20
CA PRO A 113 -11.90 14.82 -4.14
C PRO A 113 -10.89 13.69 -4.38
N THR A 114 -9.61 13.93 -4.11
CA THR A 114 -8.56 12.91 -4.30
C THR A 114 -8.51 11.89 -3.16
N ILE A 115 -9.00 12.24 -1.97
CA ILE A 115 -8.89 11.40 -0.77
C ILE A 115 -9.64 10.06 -0.95
N PRO A 116 -10.94 10.02 -1.32
CA PRO A 116 -11.66 8.74 -1.49
C PRO A 116 -11.03 7.85 -2.56
N TYR A 117 -10.49 8.47 -3.62
CA TYR A 117 -9.82 7.76 -4.69
C TYR A 117 -8.55 7.06 -4.20
N TYR A 118 -7.68 7.78 -3.47
CA TYR A 118 -6.48 7.18 -2.89
C TYR A 118 -6.81 6.13 -1.83
N ILE A 119 -7.87 6.30 -1.04
CA ILE A 119 -8.34 5.29 -0.09
C ILE A 119 -8.71 4.01 -0.85
N ALA A 120 -9.54 4.10 -1.89
CA ALA A 120 -9.99 2.93 -2.64
C ALA A 120 -8.81 2.15 -3.27
N VAL A 121 -7.90 2.85 -3.95
CA VAL A 121 -6.76 2.22 -4.63
C VAL A 121 -5.81 1.56 -3.62
N ASN A 122 -5.49 2.26 -2.51
CA ASN A 122 -4.64 1.70 -1.46
C ASN A 122 -5.30 0.52 -0.75
N SER A 123 -6.63 0.57 -0.55
CA SER A 123 -7.38 -0.53 0.09
C SER A 123 -7.28 -1.82 -0.72
N ILE A 124 -7.30 -1.75 -2.05
CA ILE A 124 -7.10 -2.93 -2.91
C ILE A 124 -5.70 -3.53 -2.71
N LEU A 125 -4.68 -2.68 -2.65
CA LEU A 125 -3.30 -3.12 -2.39
C LEU A 125 -3.17 -3.79 -1.02
N GLU A 126 -3.74 -3.16 0.01
CA GLU A 126 -3.63 -3.58 1.41
C GLU A 126 -4.43 -4.83 1.72
N MET A 127 -5.67 -4.89 1.25
CA MET A 127 -6.58 -5.98 1.59
C MET A 127 -6.33 -7.20 0.71
N LEU A 128 -5.90 -7.03 -0.54
CA LEU A 128 -5.84 -8.12 -1.50
C LEU A 128 -4.45 -8.33 -2.09
N VAL A 129 -3.89 -7.35 -2.80
CA VAL A 129 -2.71 -7.59 -3.66
C VAL A 129 -1.50 -8.03 -2.84
N ILE A 130 -1.13 -7.28 -1.80
CA ILE A 130 0.06 -7.56 -0.98
C ILE A 130 -0.09 -8.86 -0.17
N PRO A 131 -1.21 -9.08 0.55
CA PRO A 131 -1.41 -10.36 1.24
C PRO A 131 -1.43 -11.55 0.28
N ALA A 132 -2.08 -11.43 -0.88
CA ALA A 132 -2.18 -12.53 -1.84
C ALA A 132 -0.82 -12.85 -2.47
N VAL A 133 -0.07 -11.84 -2.95
CA VAL A 133 1.22 -12.08 -3.61
C VAL A 133 2.23 -12.71 -2.65
N VAL A 134 2.21 -12.33 -1.36
CA VAL A 134 3.02 -12.97 -0.30
C VAL A 134 2.63 -14.45 -0.11
N CYS A 135 1.34 -14.76 -0.20
CA CYS A 135 0.83 -16.12 -0.07
C CYS A 135 1.16 -17.01 -1.27
N PHE A 136 1.07 -16.49 -2.50
CA PHE A 136 1.37 -17.23 -3.72
C PHE A 136 2.88 -17.39 -3.97
N THR A 137 3.71 -16.40 -3.62
CA THR A 137 5.14 -16.41 -3.94
C THR A 137 5.95 -17.28 -2.96
N ARG A 138 6.32 -18.51 -3.34
CA ARG A 138 6.90 -19.49 -2.40
C ARG A 138 8.42 -19.60 -2.37
N HIS A 139 9.13 -19.28 -3.45
CA HIS A 139 10.54 -19.67 -3.58
C HIS A 139 11.43 -18.65 -4.30
N GLY A 140 12.74 -18.81 -4.13
CA GLY A 140 13.78 -18.11 -4.88
C GLY A 140 13.90 -16.62 -4.56
N LEU A 141 14.64 -15.93 -5.42
CA LEU A 141 14.87 -14.49 -5.33
C LEU A 141 13.56 -13.70 -5.46
N ARG A 142 12.59 -14.21 -6.23
CA ARG A 142 11.25 -13.61 -6.39
C ARG A 142 10.55 -13.46 -5.04
N ARG A 143 10.60 -14.49 -4.18
CA ARG A 143 10.06 -14.42 -2.81
C ARG A 143 10.76 -13.36 -1.97
N VAL A 144 12.07 -13.22 -2.07
CA VAL A 144 12.82 -12.21 -1.31
C VAL A 144 12.36 -10.81 -1.71
N LEU A 145 12.23 -10.53 -3.01
CA LEU A 145 11.73 -9.25 -3.53
C LEU A 145 10.28 -8.98 -3.08
N VAL A 146 9.42 -10.00 -3.13
CA VAL A 146 8.02 -9.87 -2.68
C VAL A 146 7.93 -9.58 -1.18
N LEU A 147 8.68 -10.30 -0.35
CA LEU A 147 8.69 -10.08 1.09
C LEU A 147 9.31 -8.73 1.47
N ALA A 148 10.40 -8.32 0.81
CA ALA A 148 11.02 -7.02 1.01
C ALA A 148 10.03 -5.89 0.64
N THR A 149 9.33 -6.04 -0.48
CA THR A 149 8.28 -5.11 -0.92
C THR A 149 7.13 -5.06 0.07
N ALA A 150 6.64 -6.21 0.54
CA ALA A 150 5.56 -6.26 1.53
C ALA A 150 5.97 -5.61 2.86
N ALA A 151 7.21 -5.82 3.31
CA ALA A 151 7.74 -5.20 4.52
C ALA A 151 7.89 -3.67 4.38
N LEU A 152 8.43 -3.22 3.24
CA LEU A 152 8.56 -1.79 2.95
C LEU A 152 7.17 -1.12 2.86
N TYR A 153 6.24 -1.77 2.17
CA TYR A 153 4.86 -1.30 2.07
C TYR A 153 4.20 -1.22 3.45
N PHE A 154 4.37 -2.25 4.28
CA PHE A 154 3.84 -2.28 5.65
C PHE A 154 4.36 -1.11 6.50
N ALA A 155 5.68 -0.90 6.52
CA ALA A 155 6.29 0.20 7.24
C ALA A 155 5.77 1.57 6.74
N MET A 156 5.69 1.72 5.42
CA MET A 156 5.15 2.92 4.78
C MET A 156 3.67 3.16 5.14
N ARG A 157 2.86 2.10 5.25
CA ARG A 157 1.46 2.20 5.66
C ARG A 157 1.32 2.59 7.13
N ILE A 158 2.12 2.01 8.03
CA ILE A 158 2.14 2.44 9.43
C ILE A 158 2.42 3.94 9.53
N TRP A 159 3.47 4.42 8.84
CA TRP A 159 3.77 5.85 8.82
C TRP A 159 2.64 6.67 8.20
N THR A 160 2.02 6.18 7.14
CA THR A 160 0.89 6.85 6.49
C THR A 160 -0.26 7.08 7.47
N TYR A 161 -0.64 6.07 8.24
CA TYR A 161 -1.75 6.20 9.19
C TYR A 161 -1.39 6.99 10.44
N LEU A 162 -0.14 6.94 10.91
CA LEU A 162 0.28 7.62 12.13
C LEU A 162 0.69 9.09 11.93
N ALA A 163 1.23 9.43 10.77
CA ALA A 163 1.77 10.77 10.50
C ALA A 163 1.05 11.48 9.36
N PHE A 164 0.95 10.82 8.19
CA PHE A 164 0.46 11.48 6.98
C PHE A 164 -1.05 11.78 7.01
N VAL A 165 -1.88 10.79 7.33
CA VAL A 165 -3.34 10.96 7.36
C VAL A 165 -3.74 12.02 8.39
N PRO A 166 -3.25 11.99 9.64
CA PRO A 166 -3.58 13.03 10.62
C PRO A 166 -3.15 14.44 10.20
N ALA A 167 -1.98 14.61 9.57
CA ALA A 167 -1.53 15.93 9.09
C ALA A 167 -2.49 16.48 8.02
N ARG A 168 -2.91 15.63 7.08
CA ARG A 168 -3.83 16.01 5.99
C ARG A 168 -5.25 16.29 6.44
N MET A 169 -5.77 15.50 7.39
CA MET A 169 -7.11 15.71 7.92
C MET A 169 -7.17 17.00 8.73
N ARG A 170 -6.13 17.31 9.51
CA ARG A 170 -6.03 18.59 10.22
C ARG A 170 -6.07 19.78 9.27
N PHE A 171 -5.30 19.72 8.18
CA PHE A 171 -5.35 20.75 7.14
C PHE A 171 -6.77 20.93 6.55
N ALA A 172 -7.48 19.81 6.31
CA ALA A 172 -8.84 19.84 5.81
C ALA A 172 -9.87 20.36 6.83
N GLU A 173 -9.54 20.40 8.13
CA GLU A 173 -10.43 20.85 9.21
C GLU A 173 -10.19 22.31 9.63
N GLU A 174 -9.06 22.92 9.25
CA GLU A 174 -8.69 24.29 9.63
C GLU A 174 -9.36 25.37 8.75
N GLU A 175 -9.84 26.45 9.37
CA GLU A 175 -10.73 27.49 8.81
C GLU A 175 -10.28 28.03 7.42
N HIS A 176 -11.12 27.85 6.40
CA HIS A 176 -10.77 28.07 4.99
C HIS A 176 -10.86 29.53 4.57
N ALA A 177 -9.70 30.17 4.44
CA ALA A 177 -9.61 31.55 3.96
C ALA A 177 -10.01 31.66 2.47
N THR A 178 -11.07 32.43 2.20
CA THR A 178 -11.48 32.85 0.85
C THR A 178 -10.55 33.92 0.26
N ARG A 179 -9.72 34.55 1.11
CA ARG A 179 -8.66 35.45 0.68
C ARG A 179 -7.44 34.68 0.21
N ALA A 180 -6.60 35.34 -0.59
CA ALA A 180 -5.29 34.82 -0.93
C ALA A 180 -4.48 34.54 0.35
N MET A 181 -3.83 33.39 0.36
CA MET A 181 -2.94 32.97 1.45
C MET A 181 -1.71 33.85 1.45
N THR A 182 -1.27 34.26 2.64
CA THR A 182 0.02 34.90 2.85
C THR A 182 1.16 33.91 2.61
N ALA A 183 2.39 34.39 2.46
CA ALA A 183 3.55 33.51 2.30
C ALA A 183 3.74 32.57 3.52
N ALA A 184 3.42 33.04 4.73
CA ALA A 184 3.51 32.22 5.94
C ALA A 184 2.46 31.11 5.95
N GLU A 185 1.22 31.41 5.55
CA GLU A 185 0.14 30.42 5.41
C GLU A 185 0.48 29.37 4.34
N ARG A 186 1.10 29.77 3.22
CA ARG A 186 1.53 28.81 2.18
C ARG A 186 2.69 27.93 2.65
N ALA A 187 3.62 28.46 3.43
CA ALA A 187 4.69 27.66 4.04
C ALA A 187 4.13 26.62 5.03
N GLN A 188 3.20 27.06 5.90
CA GLN A 188 2.50 26.15 6.83
C GLN A 188 1.72 25.07 6.08
N ALA A 189 0.99 25.43 5.02
CA ALA A 189 0.28 24.47 4.18
C ALA A 189 1.22 23.48 3.48
N ALA A 190 2.43 23.89 3.10
CA ALA A 190 3.43 22.98 2.54
C ALA A 190 3.85 21.91 3.55
N ASP A 191 4.04 22.31 4.81
CA ASP A 191 4.39 21.41 5.91
C ASP A 191 3.23 20.46 6.24
N ASP A 192 2.00 20.98 6.36
CA ASP A 192 0.82 20.18 6.71
C ASP A 192 0.39 19.22 5.58
N LEU A 193 0.55 19.63 4.32
CA LEU A 193 0.34 18.73 3.17
C LEU A 193 1.48 17.73 2.98
N MET A 194 2.58 17.89 3.71
CA MET A 194 3.82 17.11 3.61
C MET A 194 4.32 17.07 2.17
N VAL A 195 4.58 18.23 1.58
CA VAL A 195 5.00 18.34 0.19
C VAL A 195 6.31 17.59 -0.10
N ASP A 196 7.20 17.45 0.90
CA ASP A 196 8.43 16.67 0.82
C ASP A 196 8.26 15.18 1.20
N ASP A 197 7.05 14.64 1.01
CA ASP A 197 6.70 13.26 1.37
C ASP A 197 7.59 12.21 0.66
N PRO A 198 8.39 11.40 1.37
CA PRO A 198 9.30 10.42 0.76
C PRO A 198 8.59 9.17 0.21
N ARG A 199 7.28 9.00 0.43
CA ARG A 199 6.56 7.79 0.04
C ARG A 199 6.55 7.54 -1.46
N TRP A 200 6.53 8.58 -2.30
CA TRP A 200 6.57 8.37 -3.76
C TRP A 200 7.86 7.62 -4.16
N ALA A 201 9.00 7.92 -3.53
CA ALA A 201 10.26 7.23 -3.80
C ALA A 201 10.20 5.76 -3.35
N PHE A 202 9.64 5.49 -2.16
CA PHE A 202 9.42 4.11 -1.70
C PHE A 202 8.49 3.32 -2.62
N LEU A 203 7.41 3.95 -3.12
CA LEU A 203 6.49 3.35 -4.09
C LEU A 203 7.21 2.99 -5.41
N LEU A 204 8.10 3.87 -5.90
CA LEU A 204 8.92 3.55 -7.08
C LEU A 204 9.92 2.43 -6.82
N LEU A 205 10.53 2.36 -5.64
CA LEU A 205 11.42 1.25 -5.27
C LEU A 205 10.65 -0.09 -5.23
N MET A 206 9.44 -0.09 -4.66
CA MET A 206 8.56 -1.27 -4.64
C MET A 206 8.12 -1.67 -6.05
N MET A 207 7.80 -0.69 -6.90
CA MET A 207 7.53 -0.93 -8.32
C MET A 207 8.72 -1.59 -9.02
N ILE A 208 9.94 -1.08 -8.82
CA ILE A 208 11.17 -1.66 -9.40
C ILE A 208 11.37 -3.08 -8.90
N ALA A 209 11.20 -3.34 -7.60
CA ALA A 209 11.32 -4.67 -7.02
C ALA A 209 10.33 -5.66 -7.68
N PHE A 210 9.08 -5.25 -7.91
CA PHE A 210 8.10 -6.08 -8.62
C PHE A 210 8.40 -6.22 -10.11
N LEU A 211 8.89 -5.18 -10.80
CA LEU A 211 9.34 -5.28 -12.19
C LEU A 211 10.46 -6.31 -12.36
N VAL A 212 11.43 -6.33 -11.43
CA VAL A 212 12.46 -7.36 -11.40
C VAL A 212 11.84 -8.73 -11.10
N ALA A 213 10.89 -8.81 -10.15
CA ALA A 213 10.18 -10.05 -9.80
C ALA A 213 9.40 -10.66 -10.97
N VAL A 214 8.80 -9.85 -11.86
CA VAL A 214 8.12 -10.31 -13.09
C VAL A 214 9.07 -11.09 -14.00
N ARG A 215 10.36 -10.73 -14.03
CA ARG A 215 11.38 -11.40 -14.86
C ARG A 215 11.91 -12.69 -14.24
N LEU A 216 11.53 -13.00 -12.99
CA LEU A 216 11.95 -14.19 -12.28
C LEU A 216 10.87 -15.28 -12.36
N PRO A 217 11.26 -16.57 -12.45
CA PRO A 217 10.31 -17.66 -12.56
C PRO A 217 9.43 -17.81 -11.29
N SER A 218 8.12 -18.01 -11.50
CA SER A 218 7.10 -18.23 -10.44
C SER A 218 7.18 -19.59 -9.74
N ALA A 219 7.91 -20.57 -10.29
CA ALA A 219 7.93 -21.93 -9.74
C ALA A 219 9.34 -22.52 -9.68
N ARG A 220 9.55 -23.39 -8.69
CA ARG A 220 10.65 -24.37 -8.70
C ARG A 220 10.57 -25.13 -10.03
N PRO A 221 11.68 -25.35 -10.75
CA PRO A 221 11.67 -26.23 -11.90
C PRO A 221 11.03 -27.55 -11.48
N ALA A 222 10.03 -27.99 -12.25
CA ALA A 222 9.51 -29.34 -12.10
C ALA A 222 10.73 -30.27 -12.11
N ALA A 223 10.89 -31.08 -11.06
CA ALA A 223 11.83 -32.17 -11.13
C ALA A 223 11.39 -33.02 -12.33
N ALA A 224 12.18 -32.94 -13.40
CA ALA A 224 12.07 -33.83 -14.55
C ALA A 224 12.44 -35.25 -14.13
#